data_AF-A0A960FVX0-F1
#
_entry.id   AF-A0A960FVX0-F1
#
_cell.length_a   1.000
_cell.length_b   1.000
_cell.length_c   1.000
_cell.angle_alpha   90.00
_cell.angle_beta   90.00
_cell.angle_gamma   90.00
#
_symmetry.space_group_name_H-M   'P 1'
#
loop_
_entity.id
_entity.type
_entity.pdbx_description
1 polymer ?
#
loop_
_entity_poly.entity_id
_entity_poly.type
_entity_poly.pdbx_seq_one_letter_code
_entity_poly.pdbx_strand_id
1 'polypeptide(L)'
;MSGLRPTGDTGEPGGATPDDGPVVDAGHEVTTYLCIGCPLGCRLEVEESAEHEIVEVRGFSCRRGERFARQEHTDPRRTVTTTVAVTGARIPRLPVRTAAPLPKGLVRALCDRLASVRVAAPVRRGEVVLADALGSGIDVVASRDLDRTDAG
;
A
#
# COMPACT_ATOMS: atom_id res chain seq x y z
N MET A 1 9.94 58.40 -39.84
CA MET A 1 10.09 59.53 -38.91
C MET A 1 9.55 59.11 -37.57
N SER A 2 10.34 59.38 -36.53
CA SER A 2 9.98 59.71 -35.15
C SER A 2 8.60 59.24 -34.62
N GLY A 3 8.51 58.57 -33.47
CA GLY A 3 9.42 58.71 -32.35
C GLY A 3 9.26 57.64 -31.29
N LEU A 4 10.39 57.42 -30.62
CA LEU A 4 10.49 57.04 -29.22
C LEU A 4 9.44 57.79 -28.39
N ARG A 5 8.92 57.13 -27.35
CA ARG A 5 9.06 57.56 -25.95
C ARG A 5 8.87 56.38 -24.98
N PRO A 6 9.43 56.48 -23.75
CA PRO A 6 10.04 55.37 -23.03
C PRO A 6 9.38 55.14 -21.65
N THR A 7 10.09 54.39 -20.81
CA THR A 7 10.03 54.31 -19.34
C THR A 7 8.86 53.55 -18.72
N GLY A 8 9.21 52.41 -18.11
CA GLY A 8 8.37 51.65 -17.22
C GLY A 8 9.05 50.37 -16.75
N ASP A 9 10.34 50.46 -16.38
CA ASP A 9 10.98 49.47 -15.51
C ASP A 9 10.32 49.60 -14.13
N THR A 10 9.14 49.00 -13.98
CA THR A 10 8.58 48.72 -12.65
C THR A 10 9.42 47.58 -12.09
N GLY A 11 10.40 47.99 -11.30
CA GLY A 11 11.34 47.09 -10.64
C GLY A 11 10.63 45.91 -9.99
N GLU A 12 11.25 44.75 -10.17
CA GLU A 12 11.01 43.62 -9.30
C GLU A 12 11.63 43.93 -7.94
N PRO A 13 10.84 44.15 -6.86
CA PRO A 13 11.38 43.90 -5.55
C PRO A 13 11.61 42.39 -5.48
N GLY A 14 12.89 42.01 -5.51
CA GLY A 14 13.35 40.73 -4.99
C GLY A 14 12.86 40.58 -3.55
N GLY A 15 11.65 40.06 -3.41
CA GLY A 15 11.15 39.48 -2.18
C GLY A 15 11.77 38.10 -2.10
N ALA A 16 12.89 38.03 -1.38
CA ALA A 16 13.35 36.78 -0.81
C ALA A 16 12.12 36.06 -0.24
N THR A 17 11.76 34.92 -0.82
CA THR A 17 10.84 33.99 -0.17
C THR A 17 11.38 33.81 1.25
N PRO A 18 10.53 33.95 2.29
CA PRO A 18 10.98 33.61 3.62
C PRO A 18 11.51 32.18 3.53
N ASP A 19 12.76 32.05 3.96
CA ASP A 19 13.41 30.82 4.34
C ASP A 19 12.37 29.90 4.99
N ASP A 20 11.82 28.95 4.24
CA ASP A 20 11.11 27.78 4.76
C ASP A 20 12.17 26.86 5.36
N GLY A 21 12.92 27.40 6.32
CA GLY A 21 13.68 26.63 7.28
C GLY A 21 12.70 25.69 7.98
N PRO A 22 13.16 24.48 8.38
CA PRO A 22 12.29 23.53 9.01
C PRO A 22 11.71 24.18 10.27
N VAL A 23 10.39 24.37 10.28
CA VAL A 23 9.63 24.73 11.48
C VAL A 23 9.72 23.56 12.46
N VAL A 24 10.84 23.50 13.18
CA VAL A 24 11.06 22.59 14.30
C VAL A 24 10.52 23.24 15.56
N ASP A 25 9.21 23.17 15.73
CA ASP A 25 8.58 23.50 17.01
C ASP A 25 8.27 22.19 17.76
N ALA A 26 8.93 22.03 18.91
CA ALA A 26 8.71 21.04 19.98
C ALA A 26 8.18 19.63 19.62
N GLY A 27 9.09 18.65 19.50
CA GLY A 27 8.79 17.24 19.85
C GLY A 27 7.99 16.40 18.86
N HIS A 28 7.77 16.86 17.63
CA HIS A 28 7.01 16.14 16.62
C HIS A 28 7.91 15.58 15.50
N GLU A 29 7.77 14.29 15.17
CA GLU A 29 8.49 13.61 14.08
C GLU A 29 7.59 13.51 12.83
N VAL A 30 8.15 13.83 11.66
CA VAL A 30 7.40 13.78 10.38
C VAL A 30 7.90 12.63 9.52
N THR A 31 7.01 11.68 9.23
CA THR A 31 7.28 10.57 8.30
C THR A 31 6.56 10.77 6.96
N THR A 32 7.26 10.53 5.85
CA THR A 32 6.70 10.64 4.50
C THR A 32 6.28 9.27 3.93
N TYR A 33 5.12 9.22 3.27
CA TYR A 33 4.60 8.05 2.56
C TYR A 33 4.18 8.39 1.12
N LEU A 34 4.16 7.38 0.26
CA LEU A 34 3.56 7.48 -1.07
C LEU A 34 2.22 6.73 -1.09
N CYS A 35 1.13 7.42 -1.41
CA CYS A 35 -0.18 6.81 -1.54
C CYS A 35 -0.21 5.82 -2.72
N ILE A 36 -0.42 4.55 -2.45
CA ILE A 36 -0.53 3.50 -3.50
C ILE A 36 -1.99 3.15 -3.86
N GLY A 37 -2.97 3.90 -3.33
CA GLY A 37 -4.39 3.60 -3.50
C GLY A 37 -4.99 4.04 -4.85
N CYS A 38 -4.29 4.87 -5.62
CA CYS A 38 -4.72 5.35 -6.94
C CYS A 38 -3.51 5.80 -7.78
N PRO A 39 -3.65 5.96 -9.11
CA PRO A 39 -2.54 6.30 -9.98
C PRO A 39 -1.97 7.72 -9.81
N LEU A 40 -2.65 8.60 -9.04
CA LEU A 40 -2.14 9.95 -8.77
C LEU A 40 -0.93 9.96 -7.83
N GLY A 41 -0.80 8.98 -6.93
CA GLY A 41 0.39 8.83 -6.10
C GLY A 41 0.68 10.03 -5.18
N CYS A 42 -0.30 10.50 -4.39
CA CYS A 42 -0.09 11.62 -3.46
C CYS A 42 1.10 11.35 -2.53
N ARG A 43 1.98 12.35 -2.36
CA ARG A 43 3.02 12.36 -1.32
C ARG A 43 2.38 12.80 -0.01
N LEU A 44 2.34 11.89 0.96
CA LEU A 44 1.66 12.06 2.23
C LEU A 44 2.69 12.29 3.32
N GLU A 45 2.36 13.14 4.28
CA GLU A 45 3.18 13.41 5.46
C GLU A 45 2.34 13.11 6.69
N VAL A 46 2.92 12.39 7.65
CA VAL A 46 2.30 12.06 8.93
C VAL A 46 3.19 12.66 10.01
N GLU A 47 2.62 13.53 10.83
CA GLU A 47 3.26 14.14 11.98
C GLU A 47 2.83 13.38 13.24
N GLU A 48 3.81 12.92 14.00
CA GLU A 48 3.66 12.11 15.21
C GLU A 48 4.25 12.85 16.42
N SER A 49 3.57 12.81 17.57
CA SER A 49 4.09 13.38 18.82
C SER A 49 5.14 12.47 19.47
N ALA A 50 5.82 12.97 20.51
CA ALA A 50 6.74 12.15 21.31
C ALA A 50 6.07 10.91 21.94
N GLU A 51 4.76 10.96 22.17
CA GLU A 51 3.93 9.87 22.71
C GLU A 51 3.45 8.87 21.65
N HIS A 52 3.95 8.97 20.40
CA HIS A 52 3.58 8.09 19.28
C HIS A 52 2.11 8.21 18.85
N GLU A 53 1.54 9.41 19.02
CA GLU A 53 0.19 9.72 18.57
C GLU A 53 0.24 10.55 17.28
N ILE A 54 -0.60 10.20 16.30
CA ILE A 54 -0.70 10.98 15.05
C ILE A 54 -1.36 12.33 15.35
N VAL A 55 -0.58 13.39 15.25
CA VAL A 55 -1.02 14.79 15.40
C VAL A 55 -1.72 15.25 14.13
N GLU A 56 -1.08 15.06 12.97
CA GLU A 56 -1.60 15.54 11.70
C GLU A 56 -1.23 14.63 10.53
N VAL A 57 -2.06 14.65 9.49
CA VAL A 57 -1.76 14.03 8.19
C VAL A 57 -1.96 15.08 7.10
N ARG A 58 -0.96 15.27 6.23
CA ARG A 58 -0.94 16.26 5.15
C ARG A 58 -0.66 15.62 3.79
N GLY A 59 -0.86 16.39 2.71
CA GLY A 59 -0.51 15.99 1.35
C GLY A 59 -1.50 15.07 0.63
N PHE A 60 -2.69 14.79 1.19
CA PHE A 60 -3.71 13.97 0.54
C PHE A 60 -4.67 14.81 -0.32
N SER A 61 -5.00 14.31 -1.51
CA SER A 61 -6.04 14.92 -2.38
C SER A 61 -7.43 14.28 -2.22
N CYS A 62 -7.55 13.23 -1.41
CA CYS A 62 -8.82 12.56 -1.14
C CYS A 62 -8.80 11.82 0.20
N ARG A 63 -9.99 11.50 0.74
CA ARG A 63 -10.16 10.77 2.01
C ARG A 63 -9.48 9.40 2.05
N ARG A 64 -9.32 8.75 0.89
CA ARG A 64 -8.60 7.46 0.79
C ARG A 64 -7.11 7.63 1.07
N GLY A 65 -6.52 8.75 0.65
CA GLY A 65 -5.11 9.07 0.88
C GLY A 65 -4.85 9.29 2.37
N GLU A 66 -5.67 10.10 3.03
CA GLU A 66 -5.58 10.32 4.49
C GLU A 66 -5.68 9.01 5.27
N ARG A 67 -6.72 8.19 4.98
CA ARG A 67 -6.89 6.88 5.62
C ARG A 67 -5.70 5.96 5.36
N PHE A 68 -5.16 5.97 4.14
CA PHE A 68 -4.00 5.17 3.80
C PHE A 68 -2.77 5.59 4.60
N ALA A 69 -2.46 6.88 4.72
CA ALA A 69 -1.33 7.36 5.52
C ALA A 69 -1.43 6.92 6.99
N ARG A 70 -2.60 7.14 7.62
CA ARG A 70 -2.82 6.72 9.02
C ARG A 70 -2.62 5.22 9.19
N GLN A 71 -3.20 4.41 8.30
CA GLN A 71 -3.07 2.95 8.35
C GLN A 71 -1.63 2.51 8.06
N GLU A 72 -0.96 3.07 7.05
CA GLU A 72 0.40 2.69 6.68
C GLU A 72 1.41 3.00 7.78
N HIS A 73 1.18 4.08 8.53
CA HIS A 73 2.02 4.48 9.66
C HIS A 73 1.82 3.57 10.87
N THR A 74 0.57 3.21 11.20
CA THR A 74 0.25 2.45 12.43
C THR A 74 0.22 0.93 12.25
N ASP A 75 -0.32 0.45 11.15
CA ASP A 75 -0.50 -0.97 10.85
C ASP A 75 -0.42 -1.19 9.33
N PRO A 76 0.80 -1.18 8.75
CA PRO A 76 0.99 -1.38 7.33
C PRO A 76 0.51 -2.78 6.94
N ARG A 77 -0.49 -2.86 6.05
CA ARG A 77 -1.08 -4.13 5.61
C ARG A 77 -0.96 -4.34 4.11
N ARG A 78 -0.85 -5.59 3.67
CA ARG A 78 -0.72 -5.98 2.25
C ARG A 78 -1.62 -7.18 1.94
N THR A 79 -2.27 -7.13 0.79
CA THR A 79 -2.90 -8.33 0.21
C THR A 79 -1.78 -9.21 -0.33
N VAL A 80 -1.63 -10.41 0.20
CA VAL A 80 -0.60 -11.36 -0.27
C VAL A 80 -1.20 -12.17 -1.40
N THR A 81 -0.52 -12.20 -2.54
CA THR A 81 -0.85 -13.06 -3.69
C THR A 81 0.34 -13.97 -3.98
N THR A 82 0.11 -15.27 -4.11
CA THR A 82 1.16 -16.26 -4.41
C THR A 82 0.53 -17.50 -5.04
N THR A 83 1.28 -18.60 -5.12
CA THR A 83 0.79 -19.89 -5.65
C THR A 83 1.12 -21.03 -4.69
N VAL A 84 0.19 -21.97 -4.54
CA VAL A 84 0.42 -23.26 -3.84
C VAL A 84 0.51 -24.39 -4.86
N ALA A 85 1.04 -25.55 -4.45
CA ALA A 85 1.06 -26.73 -5.31
C ALA A 85 -0.34 -27.35 -5.39
N VAL A 86 -0.73 -27.81 -6.59
CA VAL A 86 -2.00 -28.51 -6.80
C VAL A 86 -1.78 -29.80 -7.57
N THR A 87 -2.48 -30.86 -7.17
CA THR A 87 -2.48 -32.17 -7.85
C THR A 87 -3.81 -32.40 -8.57
N GLY A 88 -3.78 -33.16 -9.66
CA GLY A 88 -4.99 -33.54 -10.40
C GLY A 88 -5.59 -32.43 -11.26
N ALA A 89 -4.90 -31.30 -11.43
CA ALA A 89 -5.25 -30.25 -12.39
C ALA A 89 -4.28 -30.25 -13.57
N ARG A 90 -4.71 -29.69 -14.70
CA ARG A 90 -3.88 -29.52 -15.91
C ARG A 90 -2.59 -28.72 -15.65
N ILE A 91 -2.62 -27.83 -14.66
CA ILE A 91 -1.51 -26.96 -14.28
C ILE A 91 -1.16 -27.19 -12.80
N PRO A 92 0.14 -27.34 -12.47
CA PRO A 92 0.56 -27.83 -11.15
C PRO A 92 0.53 -26.77 -10.06
N ARG A 93 0.05 -25.55 -10.36
CA ARG A 93 0.00 -24.41 -9.41
C ARG A 93 -1.38 -23.77 -9.37
N LEU A 94 -1.87 -23.54 -8.15
CA LEU A 94 -3.09 -22.79 -7.87
C LEU A 94 -2.71 -21.38 -7.37
N PRO A 95 -3.13 -20.29 -8.04
CA PRO A 95 -2.97 -18.95 -7.51
C PRO A 95 -3.91 -18.73 -6.32
N VAL A 96 -3.35 -18.22 -5.24
CA VAL A 96 -4.05 -17.93 -3.99
C VAL A 96 -3.79 -16.50 -3.57
N ARG A 97 -4.71 -15.96 -2.76
CA ARG A 97 -4.56 -14.65 -2.14
C ARG A 97 -5.11 -14.66 -0.73
N THR A 98 -4.66 -13.73 0.11
CA THR A 98 -5.37 -13.47 1.38
C THR A 98 -6.77 -12.91 1.09
N ALA A 99 -7.74 -13.30 1.92
CA ALA A 99 -9.12 -12.83 1.82
C ALA A 99 -9.22 -11.32 2.10
N ALA A 100 -8.36 -10.82 3.00
CA ALA A 100 -8.20 -9.41 3.37
C ALA A 100 -6.70 -9.03 3.47
N PRO A 101 -6.34 -7.74 3.56
CA PRO A 101 -4.96 -7.31 3.78
C PRO A 101 -4.40 -7.79 5.12
N LEU A 102 -3.25 -8.47 5.07
CA LEU A 102 -2.52 -9.01 6.22
C LEU A 102 -1.47 -7.98 6.72
N PRO A 103 -1.18 -7.88 8.02
CA PRO A 103 -0.04 -7.10 8.52
C PRO A 103 1.25 -7.41 7.78
N LYS A 104 1.99 -6.38 7.36
CA LYS A 104 3.21 -6.47 6.55
C LYS A 104 4.27 -7.36 7.21
N GLY A 105 4.37 -7.32 8.54
CA GLY A 105 5.30 -8.16 9.31
C GLY A 105 5.05 -9.66 9.16
N LEU A 106 3.82 -10.08 8.85
CA LEU A 106 3.43 -11.48 8.71
C LEU A 106 3.60 -12.03 7.28
N VAL A 107 3.84 -11.16 6.29
CA VAL A 107 3.85 -11.54 4.86
C VAL A 107 4.88 -12.64 4.58
N ARG A 108 6.10 -12.51 5.11
CA ARG A 108 7.16 -13.49 4.88
C ARG A 108 6.83 -14.84 5.50
N ALA A 109 6.41 -14.84 6.77
CA ALA A 109 5.99 -16.05 7.47
C ALA A 109 4.82 -16.75 6.76
N LEU A 110 3.89 -15.99 6.16
CA LEU A 110 2.80 -16.56 5.40
C LEU A 110 3.28 -17.24 4.12
N CYS A 111 4.20 -16.61 3.38
CA CYS A 111 4.81 -17.22 2.20
C CYS A 111 5.53 -18.53 2.54
N ASP A 112 6.29 -18.56 3.63
CA ASP A 112 7.00 -19.75 4.08
C ASP A 112 6.02 -20.88 4.45
N ARG A 113 4.91 -20.53 5.14
CA ARG A 113 3.84 -21.49 5.45
C ARG A 113 3.20 -22.05 4.19
N LEU A 114 2.83 -21.18 3.25
CA LEU A 114 2.16 -21.57 2.00
C LEU A 114 3.04 -22.41 1.07
N ALA A 115 4.37 -22.31 1.16
CA ALA A 115 5.28 -23.13 0.38
C ALA A 115 5.10 -24.64 0.62
N SER A 116 4.65 -25.02 1.83
CA SER A 116 4.37 -26.41 2.20
C SER A 116 2.95 -26.88 1.85
N VAL A 117 2.04 -25.96 1.51
CA VAL A 117 0.62 -26.28 1.28
C VAL A 117 0.43 -26.94 -0.07
N ARG A 118 -0.32 -28.05 -0.07
CA ARG A 118 -0.74 -28.78 -1.27
C ARG A 118 -2.25 -28.95 -1.26
N VAL A 119 -2.88 -28.73 -2.41
CA VAL A 119 -4.32 -28.92 -2.62
C VAL A 119 -4.57 -29.88 -3.79
N ALA A 120 -5.76 -30.45 -3.88
CA ALA A 120 -6.15 -31.35 -4.96
C ALA A 120 -7.33 -30.77 -5.75
N ALA A 121 -7.32 -30.94 -7.06
CA ALA A 121 -8.42 -30.50 -7.91
C ALA A 121 -9.68 -31.41 -7.77
N PRO A 122 -10.89 -30.87 -7.99
CA PRO A 122 -11.17 -29.50 -8.40
C PRO A 122 -11.10 -28.52 -7.22
N VAL A 123 -10.75 -27.28 -7.51
CA VAL A 123 -10.79 -26.15 -6.56
C VAL A 123 -11.61 -25.04 -7.19
N ARG A 124 -12.48 -24.41 -6.40
CA ARG A 124 -13.28 -23.26 -6.86
C ARG A 124 -12.71 -21.93 -6.38
N ARG A 125 -12.90 -20.87 -7.17
CA ARG A 125 -12.53 -19.51 -6.77
C ARG A 125 -13.24 -19.15 -5.47
N GLY A 126 -12.47 -18.60 -4.52
CA GLY A 126 -12.94 -18.23 -3.19
C GLY A 126 -12.87 -19.37 -2.17
N GLU A 127 -12.56 -20.59 -2.59
CA GLU A 127 -12.36 -21.71 -1.68
C GLU A 127 -11.17 -21.46 -0.75
N VAL A 128 -11.34 -21.77 0.53
CA VAL A 128 -10.32 -21.57 1.56
C VAL A 128 -9.26 -22.65 1.45
N VAL A 129 -8.02 -22.23 1.22
CA VAL A 129 -6.83 -23.08 1.10
C VAL A 129 -6.08 -23.18 2.44
N LEU A 130 -6.08 -22.10 3.22
CA LEU A 130 -5.54 -22.06 4.58
C LEU A 130 -6.42 -21.13 5.40
N ALA A 131 -7.14 -21.69 6.37
CA ALA A 131 -7.95 -20.92 7.31
C ALA A 131 -7.06 -20.25 8.37
N ASP A 132 -7.49 -19.08 8.85
CA ASP A 132 -6.85 -18.32 9.94
C ASP A 132 -5.32 -18.27 9.82
N ALA A 133 -4.85 -17.64 8.74
CA ALA A 133 -3.45 -17.64 8.39
C ALA A 133 -2.62 -16.97 9.49
N LEU A 134 -1.79 -17.77 10.17
CA LEU A 134 -0.93 -17.34 11.27
C LEU A 134 -1.69 -16.74 12.48
N GLY A 135 -2.95 -17.15 12.71
CA GLY A 135 -3.74 -16.63 13.84
C GLY A 135 -4.23 -15.19 13.64
N SER A 136 -4.27 -14.71 12.39
CA SER A 136 -4.64 -13.33 12.06
C SER A 136 -6.16 -13.11 11.89
N GLY A 137 -6.95 -14.18 11.90
CA GLY A 137 -8.36 -14.18 11.49
C GLY A 137 -8.57 -13.98 9.99
N ILE A 138 -7.51 -14.07 9.18
CA ILE A 138 -7.56 -13.86 7.72
C ILE A 138 -7.25 -15.16 6.99
N ASP A 139 -8.20 -15.62 6.18
CA ASP A 139 -8.02 -16.81 5.35
C ASP A 139 -7.17 -16.54 4.10
N VAL A 140 -6.57 -17.61 3.55
CA VAL A 140 -6.03 -17.64 2.20
C VAL A 140 -7.00 -18.41 1.30
N VAL A 141 -7.38 -17.80 0.19
CA VAL A 141 -8.39 -18.32 -0.74
C VAL A 141 -7.86 -18.50 -2.16
N ALA A 142 -8.43 -19.44 -2.89
CA ALA A 142 -8.18 -19.64 -4.31
C ALA A 142 -8.65 -18.43 -5.15
N SER A 143 -7.81 -17.98 -6.07
CA SER A 143 -8.13 -16.83 -6.95
C SER A 143 -8.75 -17.22 -8.29
N ARG A 144 -8.82 -18.52 -8.61
CA ARG A 144 -9.46 -19.04 -9.82
C ARG A 144 -9.98 -20.45 -9.60
N ASP A 145 -10.82 -20.90 -10.53
CA ASP A 145 -11.21 -22.29 -10.64
C ASP A 145 -10.08 -23.12 -11.26
N LEU A 146 -9.93 -24.35 -10.77
CA LEU A 146 -9.14 -25.40 -11.38
C LEU A 146 -9.95 -26.67 -11.39
N ASP A 147 -10.38 -27.11 -12.57
CA ASP A 147 -11.08 -28.38 -12.71
C ASP A 147 -10.11 -29.55 -12.60
N ARG A 148 -10.68 -30.70 -12.22
CA ARG A 148 -9.95 -31.97 -12.24
C ARG A 148 -9.70 -32.36 -13.68
N THR A 149 -8.49 -32.79 -13.97
CA THR A 149 -8.18 -33.46 -15.22
C THR A 149 -8.30 -34.95 -14.99
N ASP A 150 -9.12 -35.62 -15.80
CA ASP A 150 -9.09 -37.07 -15.87
C ASP A 150 -7.76 -37.46 -16.51
N ALA A 151 -6.94 -38.24 -15.81
CA ALA A 151 -5.72 -38.79 -16.40
C ALA A 151 -6.13 -39.68 -17.59
N GLY A 152 -5.86 -39.21 -18.81
CA GLY A 152 -5.86 -40.02 -20.03
C GLY A 152 -4.49 -40.62 -20.25
#